data_AF-A0A960XR24-F1
#
_entry.id   AF-A0A960XR24-F1
#
_cell.length_a   1.000
_cell.length_b   1.000
_cell.length_c   1.000
_cell.angle_alpha   90.00
_cell.angle_beta   90.00
_cell.angle_gamma   90.00
#
_symmetry.space_group_name_H-M   'P 1'
#
loop_
_entity.id
_entity.type
_entity.pdbx_description
1 polymer ?
#
loop_
_entity_poly.entity_id
_entity_poly.type
_entity_poly.pdbx_seq_one_letter_code
_entity_poly.pdbx_strand_id
1 'polypeptide(L)'
;MKISKLLKDSPTSFIHMLAAGFLLASSAAVRAEEYDPATKVHVDGLWLRVHAEDCPALILKEEKKTMTLGEADKAGYRIGVSGQSGRENCCFKGYQRKHPQKELTDDTILCGNNEKRNVKHVAGCHRYWPDRSDLRRPLKDWVADGFKVCPHCRERGPAASTISDEEWGKLGPPGNFTAPSGWVPKAFHPDRLPSPEELEILIQETLSKGAAIQELPFVDPVASMENFMTMRFFFPVHQWLNLYMAYRVTGDSRIRDTLLVSARHYHKLSVEHPSVGQLKAGVPEGFAYMFSMAASARITLQMARKRPDLVSRDELVEAEDFLRTMAMILKPTCEGDGSALDPDMGVPKALADDFRTRAFNRSMNGIGTLGIFTAALEDLQAIKKNKAFQPMIDHYQKVVKEYLEYWFSQGHICPETRGFYYPYKPENGKARMEEGHPVFRRPEDAGHYSHTLQGVVFLYESAPELGVDDEFMTAVANALHHNSTTKIVRQGRSVLSGHVECPVMSKVRPYGKRNDKHQYSPARERFYVLQAFRDDLIDGLCASLNETRKQAANSEYDKRLATRYAQYVKALRKDRRLIHLVGNPR
;
A
#
# COMPACT_ATOMS: atom_id res chain seq x y z
N MET A 1 -41.82 -30.67 -38.08
CA MET A 1 -43.19 -30.11 -38.05
C MET A 1 -43.75 -30.29 -36.64
N LYS A 2 -44.12 -29.17 -35.97
CA LYS A 2 -45.09 -28.97 -34.85
C LYS A 2 -44.99 -29.90 -33.62
N ILE A 3 -44.64 -29.42 -32.41
CA ILE A 3 -45.36 -28.51 -31.48
C ILE A 3 -46.83 -28.89 -31.23
N SER A 4 -47.10 -29.24 -29.97
CA SER A 4 -48.29 -28.99 -29.11
C SER A 4 -48.62 -30.28 -28.34
N LYS A 5 -48.79 -30.29 -27.01
CA LYS A 5 -49.66 -29.43 -26.18
C LYS A 5 -49.23 -29.60 -24.69
N LEU A 6 -48.71 -28.54 -24.05
CA LEU A 6 -49.32 -27.75 -22.95
C LEU A 6 -49.84 -28.61 -21.77
N LEU A 7 -49.15 -28.59 -20.62
CA LEU A 7 -49.28 -27.59 -19.53
C LEU A 7 -50.67 -27.62 -18.86
N LYS A 8 -50.69 -28.06 -17.60
CA LYS A 8 -51.54 -27.58 -16.50
C LYS A 8 -51.12 -28.25 -15.20
N ASP A 9 -50.34 -27.52 -14.38
CA ASP A 9 -50.68 -27.18 -12.98
C ASP A 9 -49.44 -26.92 -12.10
N SER A 10 -49.27 -25.61 -11.80
CA SER A 10 -48.65 -24.94 -10.64
C SER A 10 -47.15 -25.13 -10.28
N PRO A 11 -46.34 -24.04 -10.28
CA PRO A 11 -44.96 -24.01 -9.78
C PRO A 11 -44.85 -23.22 -8.46
N THR A 12 -44.80 -23.89 -7.30
CA THR A 12 -44.48 -23.21 -6.00
C THR A 12 -43.70 -24.06 -4.98
N SER A 13 -43.11 -25.19 -5.34
CA SER A 13 -42.44 -26.07 -4.34
C SER A 13 -40.92 -26.23 -4.50
N PHE A 14 -40.33 -25.94 -5.68
CA PHE A 14 -38.93 -26.34 -5.93
C PHE A 14 -37.85 -25.29 -5.59
N ILE A 15 -38.25 -24.08 -5.18
CA ILE A 15 -37.30 -22.98 -4.85
C ILE A 15 -36.96 -22.94 -3.34
N HIS A 16 -37.67 -23.66 -2.48
CA HIS A 16 -37.35 -23.71 -1.04
C HIS A 16 -36.46 -24.88 -0.61
N MET A 17 -36.22 -25.88 -1.47
CA MET A 17 -35.37 -27.03 -1.11
C MET A 17 -33.88 -26.85 -1.44
N LEU A 18 -33.52 -25.92 -2.33
CA LEU A 18 -32.11 -25.62 -2.68
C LEU A 18 -31.51 -24.44 -1.91
N ALA A 19 -32.33 -23.67 -1.17
CA ALA A 19 -31.86 -22.59 -0.29
C ALA A 19 -31.43 -23.09 1.10
N ALA A 20 -31.76 -24.32 1.48
CA ALA A 20 -31.36 -24.92 2.77
C ALA A 20 -29.99 -25.67 2.71
N GLY A 21 -29.48 -25.96 1.50
CA GLY A 21 -28.24 -26.73 1.31
C GLY A 21 -26.95 -25.92 1.15
N PHE A 22 -27.03 -24.58 1.13
CA PHE A 22 -25.87 -23.69 0.92
C PHE A 22 -25.54 -22.78 2.13
N LEU A 23 -26.08 -23.10 3.31
CA LEU A 23 -25.81 -22.43 4.59
C LEU A 23 -25.01 -23.30 5.59
N LEU A 24 -24.40 -24.40 5.14
CA LEU A 24 -23.57 -25.28 5.97
C LEU A 24 -22.13 -25.39 5.45
N ALA A 25 -21.54 -24.25 5.07
CA ALA A 25 -20.09 -24.12 5.00
C ALA A 25 -19.56 -23.66 6.37
N SER A 26 -19.26 -24.64 7.22
CA SER A 26 -18.44 -24.57 8.43
C SER A 26 -18.58 -23.32 9.33
N SER A 27 -19.71 -23.16 10.01
CA SER A 27 -19.61 -22.77 11.43
C SER A 27 -19.24 -24.03 12.20
N ALA A 28 -17.95 -24.35 12.27
CA ALA A 28 -17.50 -25.17 13.40
C ALA A 28 -17.95 -24.40 14.64
N ALA A 29 -18.94 -24.93 15.36
CA ALA A 29 -19.40 -24.33 16.60
C ALA A 29 -18.16 -24.15 17.48
N VAL A 30 -17.71 -22.90 17.62
CA VAL A 30 -16.62 -22.57 18.53
C VAL A 30 -17.13 -23.01 19.89
N ARG A 31 -16.52 -24.07 20.45
CA ARG A 31 -16.91 -24.57 21.77
C ARG A 31 -16.82 -23.40 22.74
N ALA A 32 -17.84 -23.23 23.58
CA ALA A 32 -17.77 -22.30 24.68
C ALA A 32 -16.60 -22.72 25.56
N GLU A 33 -15.60 -21.84 25.67
CA GLU A 33 -14.50 -22.00 26.61
C GLU A 33 -14.83 -21.22 27.87
N GLU A 34 -14.67 -21.87 29.01
CA GLU A 34 -14.84 -21.24 30.31
C GLU A 34 -13.50 -20.61 30.72
N TYR A 35 -13.50 -19.29 30.84
CA TYR A 35 -12.33 -18.52 31.27
C TYR A 35 -12.55 -17.99 32.68
N ASP A 36 -11.51 -18.01 33.51
CA ASP A 36 -11.57 -17.47 34.87
C ASP A 36 -11.84 -15.96 34.83
N PRO A 37 -12.93 -15.44 35.44
CA PRO A 37 -13.19 -14.01 35.52
C PRO A 37 -12.09 -13.20 36.20
N ALA A 38 -11.26 -13.81 37.05
CA ALA A 38 -10.13 -13.15 37.71
C ALA A 38 -8.90 -13.01 36.80
N THR A 39 -8.92 -13.58 35.59
CA THR A 39 -7.82 -13.47 34.62
C THR A 39 -7.47 -12.01 34.36
N LYS A 40 -6.20 -11.64 34.52
CA LYS A 40 -5.71 -10.30 34.20
C LYS A 40 -5.73 -10.07 32.69
N VAL A 41 -6.23 -8.92 32.26
CA VAL A 41 -6.37 -8.54 30.86
C VAL A 41 -5.89 -7.11 30.60
N HIS A 42 -5.53 -6.85 29.34
CA HIS A 42 -5.12 -5.54 28.84
C HIS A 42 -6.16 -4.99 27.86
N VAL A 43 -6.41 -3.68 27.90
CA VAL A 43 -7.42 -3.02 27.07
C VAL A 43 -6.78 -2.09 26.06
N ASP A 44 -7.14 -2.24 24.79
CA ASP A 44 -6.72 -1.35 23.70
C ASP A 44 -7.22 0.08 23.92
N GLY A 45 -6.36 1.07 23.68
CA GLY A 45 -6.69 2.50 23.80
C GLY A 45 -7.65 2.99 22.70
N LEU A 46 -7.54 2.44 21.49
CA LEU A 46 -8.31 2.87 20.33
C LEU A 46 -9.73 2.27 20.31
N TRP A 47 -9.89 0.97 20.54
CA TRP A 47 -11.16 0.24 20.34
C TRP A 47 -11.71 -0.49 21.57
N LEU A 48 -11.13 -0.28 22.76
CA LEU A 48 -11.56 -0.95 24.00
C LEU A 48 -11.64 -2.48 23.86
N ARG A 49 -10.73 -3.06 23.08
CA ARG A 49 -10.62 -4.50 22.90
C ARG A 49 -9.78 -5.11 24.01
N VAL A 50 -10.23 -6.25 24.50
CA VAL A 50 -9.59 -6.98 25.59
C VAL A 50 -8.65 -8.04 25.03
N HIS A 51 -7.43 -8.06 25.55
CA HIS A 51 -6.38 -9.02 25.21
C HIS A 51 -5.86 -9.73 26.44
N ALA A 52 -5.50 -10.99 26.27
CA ALA A 52 -4.78 -11.75 27.29
C ALA A 52 -3.37 -11.18 27.47
N GLU A 53 -2.75 -11.50 28.60
CA GLU A 53 -1.44 -10.99 28.98
C GLU A 53 -0.30 -11.42 28.03
N ASP A 54 -0.46 -12.56 27.37
CA ASP A 54 0.46 -13.21 26.43
C ASP A 54 0.06 -13.04 24.95
N CYS A 55 -0.93 -12.18 24.68
CA CYS A 55 -1.49 -12.02 23.34
C CYS A 55 -0.43 -11.44 22.36
N PRO A 56 -0.06 -12.14 21.27
CA PRO A 56 1.04 -11.73 20.40
C PRO A 56 0.76 -10.47 19.56
N ALA A 57 -0.50 -10.03 19.50
CA ALA A 57 -0.91 -8.79 18.84
C ALA A 57 -0.92 -7.57 19.78
N LEU A 58 -0.61 -7.77 21.06
CA LEU A 58 -0.58 -6.71 22.07
C LEU A 58 0.69 -5.88 21.92
N ILE A 59 0.53 -4.58 21.75
CA ILE A 59 1.61 -3.59 21.75
C ILE A 59 1.52 -2.72 23.00
N LEU A 60 2.65 -2.16 23.43
CA LEU A 60 2.76 -1.21 24.55
C LEU A 60 1.97 -1.67 25.78
N LYS A 61 2.16 -2.95 26.12
CA LYS A 61 1.39 -3.66 27.16
C LYS A 61 1.44 -2.92 28.50
N GLU A 62 2.62 -2.39 28.80
CA GLU A 62 2.99 -1.62 29.97
C GLU A 62 2.28 -0.27 30.07
N GLU A 63 1.85 0.31 28.95
CA GLU A 63 1.13 1.59 28.91
C GLU A 63 -0.40 1.39 28.90
N LYS A 64 -0.88 0.15 28.75
CA LYS A 64 -2.31 -0.15 28.64
C LYS A 64 -3.01 -0.27 29.97
N LYS A 65 -4.29 0.11 29.99
CA LYS A 65 -5.18 -0.14 31.12
C LYS A 65 -5.28 -1.64 31.37
N THR A 66 -5.08 -2.03 32.63
CA THR A 66 -5.24 -3.41 33.11
C THR A 66 -6.47 -3.54 34.01
N MET A 67 -7.08 -4.72 33.99
CA MET A 67 -8.21 -5.11 34.84
C MET A 67 -8.38 -6.63 34.79
N THR A 68 -9.39 -7.16 35.47
CA THR A 68 -9.80 -8.57 35.34
C THR A 68 -10.76 -8.76 34.16
N LEU A 69 -10.81 -9.98 33.62
CA LEU A 69 -11.73 -10.37 32.54
C LEU A 69 -13.19 -10.14 32.93
N GLY A 70 -13.56 -10.43 34.17
CA GLY A 70 -14.90 -10.21 34.71
C GLY A 70 -15.27 -8.73 34.80
N GLU A 71 -14.35 -7.87 35.23
CA GLU A 71 -14.57 -6.42 35.22
C GLU A 71 -14.69 -5.88 33.79
N ALA A 72 -13.89 -6.40 32.85
CA ALA A 72 -13.95 -5.99 31.45
C ALA A 72 -15.28 -6.38 30.79
N ASP A 73 -15.78 -7.58 31.10
CA ASP A 73 -17.10 -8.03 30.65
C ASP A 73 -18.20 -7.14 31.24
N LYS A 74 -18.17 -6.88 32.55
CA LYS A 74 -19.10 -5.98 33.24
C LYS A 74 -19.08 -4.56 32.66
N ALA A 75 -17.92 -4.06 32.25
CA ALA A 75 -17.77 -2.77 31.58
C ALA A 75 -18.25 -2.76 30.10
N GLY A 76 -18.64 -3.93 29.57
CA GLY A 76 -19.08 -4.09 28.20
C GLY A 76 -17.95 -4.08 27.17
N TYR A 77 -16.68 -4.22 27.58
CA TYR A 77 -15.54 -4.21 26.65
C TYR A 77 -15.56 -5.40 25.70
N ARG A 78 -14.76 -5.35 24.63
CA ARG A 78 -14.86 -6.31 23.52
C ARG A 78 -13.98 -7.52 23.78
N ILE A 79 -14.60 -8.66 24.09
CA ILE A 79 -13.97 -9.93 24.47
C ILE A 79 -14.35 -11.00 23.45
N GLY A 80 -13.40 -11.84 23.05
CA GLY A 80 -13.68 -13.09 22.34
C GLY A 80 -14.17 -13.00 20.88
N VAL A 81 -14.17 -11.81 20.28
CA VAL A 81 -14.65 -11.62 18.90
C VAL A 81 -13.53 -11.84 17.88
N SER A 82 -13.72 -12.82 16.99
CA SER A 82 -13.02 -12.96 15.69
C SER A 82 -13.83 -12.26 14.60
N GLY A 83 -13.20 -11.50 13.70
CA GLY A 83 -13.92 -10.83 12.60
C GLY A 83 -13.23 -9.60 11.99
N GLN A 84 -12.18 -9.09 12.61
CA GLN A 84 -11.44 -7.96 12.05
C GLN A 84 -10.81 -8.37 10.71
N SER A 85 -11.05 -7.58 9.66
CA SER A 85 -10.27 -7.65 8.43
C SER A 85 -8.77 -7.61 8.77
N GLY A 86 -8.11 -8.77 8.76
CA GLY A 86 -6.66 -8.92 9.00
C GLY A 86 -6.19 -9.26 10.42
N ARG A 87 -7.04 -9.66 11.38
CA ARG A 87 -6.55 -10.21 12.67
C ARG A 87 -7.31 -11.48 13.06
N GLU A 88 -6.70 -12.64 12.79
CA GLU A 88 -7.27 -13.98 12.99
C GLU A 88 -7.11 -14.49 14.43
N ASN A 89 -6.21 -13.89 15.22
CA ASN A 89 -5.94 -14.29 16.60
C ASN A 89 -6.81 -13.50 17.58
N CYS A 90 -7.80 -14.17 18.19
CA CYS A 90 -8.54 -13.63 19.33
C CYS A 90 -8.19 -14.42 20.58
N CYS A 91 -7.64 -13.73 21.58
CA CYS A 91 -7.08 -14.32 22.80
C CYS A 91 -8.13 -14.90 23.78
N PHE A 92 -9.44 -14.69 23.53
CA PHE A 92 -10.55 -15.22 24.33
C PHE A 92 -11.65 -15.86 23.46
N LYS A 93 -11.25 -16.54 22.38
CA LYS A 93 -12.19 -17.09 21.39
C LYS A 93 -13.16 -18.07 22.06
N GLY A 94 -14.46 -17.82 21.94
CA GLY A 94 -15.50 -18.68 22.54
C GLY A 94 -15.95 -18.24 23.94
N TYR A 95 -15.38 -17.17 24.51
CA TYR A 95 -15.84 -16.58 25.77
C TYR A 95 -17.34 -16.26 25.76
N GLN A 96 -18.06 -16.76 26.76
CA GLN A 96 -19.50 -16.50 26.94
C GLN A 96 -19.69 -15.28 27.84
N ARG A 97 -20.18 -14.19 27.25
CA ARG A 97 -20.42 -12.94 27.97
C ARG A 97 -21.55 -13.09 28.98
N LYS A 98 -21.35 -12.54 30.17
CA LYS A 98 -22.39 -12.38 31.21
C LYS A 98 -23.09 -11.02 31.09
N HIS A 99 -22.44 -10.05 30.45
CA HIS A 99 -22.92 -8.69 30.32
C HIS A 99 -22.95 -8.24 28.84
N PRO A 100 -23.88 -7.35 28.45
CA PRO A 100 -24.00 -6.90 27.07
C PRO A 100 -22.73 -6.14 26.63
N GLN A 101 -22.37 -6.30 25.36
CA GLN A 101 -21.29 -5.53 24.77
C GLN A 101 -21.67 -4.05 24.69
N LYS A 102 -20.71 -3.16 24.95
CA LYS A 102 -20.86 -1.72 24.79
C LYS A 102 -21.07 -1.38 23.31
N GLU A 103 -22.09 -0.58 23.04
CA GLU A 103 -22.43 -0.06 21.70
C GLU A 103 -22.04 1.43 21.58
N LEU A 104 -22.13 1.96 20.35
CA LEU A 104 -22.05 3.40 20.13
C LEU A 104 -23.30 4.06 20.73
N THR A 105 -23.09 5.14 21.47
CA THR A 105 -24.18 5.93 22.07
C THR A 105 -24.53 7.13 21.20
N ASP A 106 -25.68 7.75 21.46
CA ASP A 106 -26.13 8.98 20.80
C ASP A 106 -25.12 10.13 20.89
N ASP A 107 -24.34 10.17 21.97
CA ASP A 107 -23.30 11.18 22.20
C ASP A 107 -21.92 10.80 21.63
N THR A 108 -21.79 9.63 21.00
CA THR A 108 -20.53 9.24 20.36
C THR A 108 -20.22 10.19 19.21
N ILE A 109 -19.07 10.85 19.27
CA ILE A 109 -18.65 11.78 18.22
C ILE A 109 -18.25 10.98 16.98
N LEU A 110 -18.93 11.27 15.87
CA LEU A 110 -18.58 10.76 14.55
C LEU A 110 -18.09 11.90 13.65
N CYS A 111 -17.28 11.52 12.68
CA CYS A 111 -16.68 12.39 11.69
C CYS A 111 -17.06 12.01 10.26
N GLY A 112 -17.11 13.04 9.41
CA GLY A 112 -17.30 12.93 7.97
C GLY A 112 -17.81 14.23 7.34
N ASN A 113 -17.80 14.27 6.00
CA ASN A 113 -18.33 15.38 5.21
C ASN A 113 -19.87 15.40 5.16
N ASN A 114 -20.49 16.36 4.48
CA ASN A 114 -21.95 16.46 4.36
C ASN A 114 -22.57 15.69 3.16
N GLU A 115 -21.80 14.83 2.49
CA GLU A 115 -22.30 14.12 1.30
C GLU A 115 -23.28 13.00 1.70
N LYS A 116 -24.55 13.09 1.27
CA LYS A 116 -25.63 12.15 1.66
C LYS A 116 -25.38 10.67 1.37
N ARG A 117 -24.45 10.34 0.47
CA ARG A 117 -24.06 8.94 0.17
C ARG A 117 -22.92 8.43 1.07
N ASN A 118 -22.28 9.31 1.82
CA ASN A 118 -21.15 9.00 2.67
C ASN A 118 -21.63 8.48 4.04
N VAL A 119 -20.96 7.45 4.55
CA VAL A 119 -21.18 6.93 5.91
C VAL A 119 -20.30 7.70 6.90
N LYS A 120 -20.68 7.72 8.18
CA LYS A 120 -19.95 8.43 9.23
C LYS A 120 -19.06 7.50 10.02
N HIS A 121 -17.92 8.02 10.42
CA HIS A 121 -16.84 7.22 10.98
C HIS A 121 -16.55 7.63 12.42
N VAL A 122 -16.03 6.69 13.19
CA VAL A 122 -15.32 7.01 14.42
C VAL A 122 -13.88 7.32 14.01
N ALA A 123 -13.27 8.33 14.63
CA ALA A 123 -11.86 8.65 14.40
C ALA A 123 -11.00 7.40 14.67
N GLY A 124 -10.10 7.07 13.72
CA GLY A 124 -9.25 5.87 13.79
C GLY A 124 -9.75 4.67 12.99
N CYS A 125 -10.92 4.79 12.33
CA CYS A 125 -11.38 3.79 11.37
C CYS A 125 -10.41 3.71 10.18
N HIS A 126 -9.79 2.55 9.96
CA HIS A 126 -8.86 2.30 8.83
C HIS A 126 -9.45 2.49 7.41
N ARG A 127 -10.75 2.79 7.28
CA ARG A 127 -11.42 3.08 6.01
C ARG A 127 -11.72 4.57 5.82
N TYR A 128 -11.22 5.41 6.71
CA TYR A 128 -11.53 6.83 6.72
C TYR A 128 -10.30 7.63 7.13
N TRP A 129 -9.97 8.61 6.28
CA TRP A 129 -8.91 9.57 6.51
C TRP A 129 -9.57 10.94 6.69
N PRO A 130 -9.76 11.40 7.93
CA PRO A 130 -10.37 12.70 8.18
C PRO A 130 -9.53 13.85 7.62
N ASP A 131 -10.23 14.88 7.16
CA ASP A 131 -9.67 16.19 6.86
C ASP A 131 -10.12 17.23 7.91
N ARG A 132 -9.35 18.32 8.09
CA ARG A 132 -9.70 19.39 9.04
C ARG A 132 -11.08 20.00 8.78
N SER A 133 -11.56 19.94 7.54
CA SER A 133 -12.88 20.46 7.14
C SER A 133 -14.04 19.51 7.45
N ASP A 134 -13.76 18.25 7.82
CA ASP A 134 -14.80 17.30 8.17
C ASP A 134 -15.48 17.69 9.49
N LEU A 135 -16.80 17.57 9.51
CA LEU A 135 -17.59 17.87 10.70
C LEU A 135 -17.40 16.78 11.75
N ARG A 136 -17.34 17.21 13.01
CA ARG A 136 -17.35 16.34 14.20
C ARG A 136 -18.60 16.64 15.01
N ARG A 137 -19.51 15.68 15.12
CA ARG A 137 -20.74 15.85 15.88
C ARG A 137 -21.27 14.52 16.43
N PRO A 138 -22.15 14.56 17.45
CA PRO A 138 -22.79 13.37 18.01
C PRO A 138 -23.50 12.49 16.99
N LEU A 139 -23.55 11.18 17.27
CA LEU A 139 -24.22 10.18 16.46
C LEU A 139 -25.70 10.51 16.24
N LYS A 140 -26.41 10.98 17.28
CA LYS A 140 -27.83 11.36 17.17
C LYS A 140 -28.09 12.41 16.09
N ASP A 141 -27.20 13.40 15.95
CA ASP A 141 -27.35 14.47 14.97
C ASP A 141 -27.05 13.98 13.54
N TRP A 142 -26.10 13.05 13.39
CA TRP A 142 -25.87 12.38 12.11
C TRP A 142 -27.07 11.53 11.67
N VAL A 143 -27.65 10.76 12.59
CA VAL A 143 -28.80 9.90 12.30
C VAL A 143 -30.06 10.71 12.04
N ALA A 144 -30.29 11.79 12.78
CA ALA A 144 -31.41 12.72 12.56
C ALA A 144 -31.39 13.32 11.15
N ASP A 145 -30.21 13.61 10.62
CA ASP A 145 -30.01 14.09 9.24
C ASP A 145 -30.02 12.97 8.18
N GLY A 146 -30.33 11.73 8.57
CA GLY A 146 -30.48 10.58 7.67
C GLY A 146 -29.18 9.88 7.28
N PHE A 147 -28.05 10.18 7.94
CA PHE A 147 -26.79 9.51 7.66
C PHE A 147 -26.67 8.15 8.36
N LYS A 148 -25.83 7.28 7.79
CA LYS A 148 -25.52 5.96 8.34
C LYS A 148 -24.11 5.93 8.91
N VAL A 149 -23.92 5.13 9.96
CA VAL A 149 -22.58 4.87 10.52
C VAL A 149 -21.91 3.77 9.70
N CYS A 150 -20.60 3.91 9.47
CA CYS A 150 -19.79 2.90 8.80
C CYS A 150 -19.95 1.53 9.49
N PRO A 151 -20.24 0.45 8.73
CA PRO A 151 -20.35 -0.90 9.27
C PRO A 151 -19.12 -1.32 10.09
N HIS A 152 -17.91 -0.93 9.67
CA HIS A 152 -16.69 -1.22 10.41
C HIS A 152 -16.63 -0.52 11.77
N CYS A 153 -17.16 0.70 11.88
CA CYS A 153 -17.20 1.41 13.16
C CYS A 153 -18.20 0.75 14.11
N ARG A 154 -19.37 0.34 13.60
CA ARG A 154 -20.34 -0.45 14.38
C ARG A 154 -19.76 -1.79 14.81
N GLU A 155 -19.12 -2.48 13.87
CA GLU A 155 -18.49 -3.78 14.09
C GLU A 155 -17.25 -3.68 14.98
N ARG A 156 -16.56 -2.53 15.06
CA ARG A 156 -15.41 -2.30 15.95
C ARG A 156 -15.80 -1.79 17.34
N GLY A 157 -17.01 -1.30 17.52
CA GLY A 157 -17.52 -0.81 18.80
C GLY A 157 -17.06 0.62 19.11
N PRO A 158 -17.43 1.16 20.28
CA PRO A 158 -17.07 2.52 20.67
C PRO A 158 -15.56 2.66 20.82
N ALA A 159 -14.99 3.66 20.15
CA ALA A 159 -13.61 4.07 20.43
C ALA A 159 -13.57 4.81 21.78
N ALA A 160 -12.45 4.68 22.48
CA ALA A 160 -12.16 5.51 23.65
C ALA A 160 -11.31 6.74 23.30
N SER A 161 -10.73 6.77 22.10
CA SER A 161 -9.78 7.78 21.70
C SER A 161 -10.44 8.99 21.03
N THR A 162 -10.03 10.18 21.46
CA THR A 162 -10.43 11.45 20.86
C THR A 162 -9.22 12.12 20.22
N ILE A 163 -9.46 12.94 19.18
CA ILE A 163 -8.48 13.85 18.62
C ILE A 163 -8.87 15.25 19.13
N SER A 164 -7.91 15.99 19.68
CA SER A 164 -8.16 17.34 20.17
C SER A 164 -8.55 18.28 19.02
N ASP A 165 -9.21 19.39 19.32
CA ASP A 165 -9.55 20.39 18.30
C ASP A 165 -8.32 20.96 17.61
N GLU A 166 -7.23 21.14 18.38
CA GLU A 166 -5.95 21.60 17.86
C GLU A 166 -5.38 20.61 16.84
N GLU A 167 -5.29 19.32 17.20
CA GLU A 167 -4.75 18.30 16.31
C GLU A 167 -5.66 18.05 15.10
N TRP A 168 -6.99 18.15 15.29
CA TRP A 168 -7.94 18.07 14.18
C TRP A 168 -7.72 19.19 13.16
N GLY A 169 -7.47 20.41 13.63
CA GLY A 169 -7.18 21.57 12.78
C GLY A 169 -5.92 21.42 11.92
N LYS A 170 -5.00 20.51 12.31
CA LYS A 170 -3.77 20.19 11.58
C LYS A 170 -3.95 19.06 10.56
N LEU A 171 -5.07 18.33 10.58
CA LEU A 171 -5.31 17.21 9.68
C LEU A 171 -5.44 17.65 8.22
N GLY A 172 -5.13 16.71 7.33
CA GLY A 172 -5.19 16.93 5.89
C GLY A 172 -4.05 17.80 5.35
N PRO A 173 -4.03 18.04 4.03
CA PRO A 173 -3.00 18.83 3.36
C PRO A 173 -2.89 20.25 3.94
N PRO A 174 -1.69 20.84 4.10
CA PRO A 174 -1.49 22.15 4.73
C PRO A 174 -2.32 23.27 4.09
N GLY A 175 -2.64 23.17 2.80
CA GLY A 175 -3.61 24.03 2.11
C GLY A 175 -4.00 23.49 0.74
N ASN A 176 -4.94 24.17 0.08
CA ASN A 176 -5.30 23.89 -1.31
C ASN A 176 -4.28 24.53 -2.26
N PHE A 177 -3.96 23.84 -3.34
CA PHE A 177 -3.22 24.44 -4.44
C PHE A 177 -4.06 25.54 -5.09
N THR A 178 -3.50 26.75 -5.19
CA THR A 178 -4.12 27.87 -5.91
C THR A 178 -3.47 27.99 -7.28
N ALA A 179 -4.21 27.64 -8.31
CA ALA A 179 -3.78 27.80 -9.70
C ALA A 179 -3.50 29.27 -10.02
N PRO A 180 -2.42 29.57 -10.79
CA PRO A 180 -2.19 30.93 -11.28
C PRO A 180 -3.37 31.44 -12.13
N SER A 181 -3.63 32.74 -12.09
CA SER A 181 -4.73 33.35 -12.84
C SER A 181 -4.60 33.07 -14.34
N GLY A 182 -5.68 32.57 -14.97
CA GLY A 182 -5.71 32.24 -16.40
C GLY A 182 -4.91 30.98 -16.79
N TRP A 183 -4.28 30.28 -15.83
CA TRP A 183 -3.55 29.06 -16.12
C TRP A 183 -4.51 27.89 -16.37
N VAL A 184 -4.19 27.08 -17.38
CA VAL A 184 -4.88 25.84 -17.70
C VAL A 184 -3.83 24.74 -17.79
N PRO A 185 -3.99 23.63 -17.04
CA PRO A 185 -3.00 22.56 -17.04
C PRO A 185 -2.85 21.94 -18.42
N LYS A 186 -1.60 21.78 -18.86
CA LYS A 186 -1.24 21.13 -20.12
C LYS A 186 -0.52 19.82 -19.86
N ALA A 187 -0.83 18.83 -20.68
CA ALA A 187 -0.10 17.58 -20.71
C ALA A 187 1.39 17.82 -20.97
N PHE A 188 2.23 17.17 -20.18
CA PHE A 188 3.66 17.14 -20.46
C PHE A 188 3.94 16.17 -21.60
N HIS A 189 4.94 16.50 -22.42
CA HIS A 189 5.33 15.67 -23.54
C HIS A 189 6.47 14.73 -23.12
N PRO A 190 6.44 13.43 -23.42
CA PRO A 190 7.48 12.48 -23.00
C PRO A 190 8.90 12.88 -23.44
N ASP A 191 9.06 13.50 -24.60
CA ASP A 191 10.38 13.88 -25.11
C ASP A 191 10.73 15.37 -25.02
N ARG A 192 9.91 16.21 -24.35
CA ARG A 192 10.19 17.64 -24.19
C ARG A 192 10.08 18.06 -22.72
N LEU A 193 11.05 18.84 -22.27
CA LEU A 193 11.04 19.40 -20.92
C LEU A 193 9.94 20.47 -20.82
N PRO A 194 9.17 20.53 -19.71
CA PRO A 194 8.28 21.66 -19.46
C PRO A 194 9.09 22.95 -19.23
N SER A 195 8.43 24.11 -19.33
CA SER A 195 9.06 25.38 -18.98
C SER A 195 9.32 25.47 -17.46
N PRO A 196 10.24 26.35 -17.01
CA PRO A 196 10.47 26.58 -15.59
C PRO A 196 9.20 26.95 -14.81
N GLU A 197 8.28 27.71 -15.42
CA GLU A 197 7.03 28.13 -14.79
C GLU A 197 6.08 26.94 -14.60
N GLU A 198 5.96 26.06 -15.59
CA GLU A 198 5.18 24.82 -15.48
C GLU A 198 5.76 23.87 -14.43
N LEU A 199 7.09 23.88 -14.27
CA LEU A 199 7.78 23.10 -13.25
C LEU A 199 7.53 23.67 -11.84
N GLU A 200 7.57 24.99 -11.67
CA GLU A 200 7.23 25.64 -10.40
C GLU A 200 5.79 25.34 -9.99
N ILE A 201 4.85 25.38 -10.94
CA ILE A 201 3.45 25.00 -10.69
C ILE A 201 3.35 23.55 -10.21
N LEU A 202 4.06 22.61 -10.85
CA LEU A 202 4.10 21.22 -10.41
C LEU A 202 4.66 21.09 -8.98
N ILE A 203 5.69 21.88 -8.64
CA ILE A 203 6.27 21.90 -7.29
C ILE A 203 5.24 22.37 -6.28
N GLN A 204 4.58 23.50 -6.52
CA GLN A 204 3.55 24.04 -5.63
C GLN A 204 2.38 23.08 -5.43
N GLU A 205 1.90 22.45 -6.50
CA GLU A 205 0.83 21.46 -6.45
C GLU A 205 1.25 20.17 -5.70
N THR A 206 2.53 19.79 -5.78
CA THR A 206 3.08 18.68 -4.98
C THR A 206 3.11 19.04 -3.49
N LEU A 207 3.61 20.23 -3.15
CA LEU A 207 3.78 20.70 -1.78
C LEU A 207 2.43 20.89 -1.07
N SER A 208 1.40 21.32 -1.80
CA SER A 208 0.07 21.52 -1.23
C SER A 208 -0.52 20.23 -0.64
N LYS A 209 -0.09 19.04 -1.11
CA LYS A 209 -0.58 17.75 -0.63
C LYS A 209 0.05 17.29 0.70
N GLY A 210 1.06 18.02 1.22
CA GLY A 210 1.68 17.78 2.52
C GLY A 210 2.64 16.59 2.60
N ALA A 211 3.06 16.26 3.82
CA ALA A 211 4.06 15.22 4.10
C ALA A 211 3.47 13.79 4.14
N ALA A 212 2.15 13.66 4.32
CA ALA A 212 1.42 12.38 4.31
C ALA A 212 1.78 11.40 5.45
N ILE A 213 1.83 11.90 6.67
CA ILE A 213 1.70 11.08 7.89
C ILE A 213 0.32 10.41 7.88
N GLN A 214 0.24 9.12 8.24
CA GLN A 214 -0.96 8.31 7.99
C GLN A 214 -1.83 8.12 9.22
N GLU A 215 -1.19 7.84 10.34
CA GLU A 215 -1.84 7.68 11.62
C GLU A 215 -2.37 9.02 12.13
N LEU A 216 -3.42 8.93 12.93
CA LEU A 216 -4.04 10.08 13.56
C LEU A 216 -3.43 10.33 14.94
N PRO A 217 -3.20 11.60 15.31
CA PRO A 217 -2.70 12.01 16.62
C PRO A 217 -3.83 12.04 17.66
N PHE A 218 -4.08 10.92 18.31
CA PHE A 218 -5.04 10.86 19.41
C PHE A 218 -4.46 11.46 20.70
N VAL A 219 -5.35 11.96 21.55
CA VAL A 219 -5.01 12.43 22.91
C VAL A 219 -4.35 11.31 23.73
N ASP A 220 -4.78 10.07 23.54
CA ASP A 220 -4.11 8.87 24.05
C ASP A 220 -3.00 8.44 23.07
N PRO A 221 -1.70 8.53 23.46
CA PRO A 221 -0.60 8.11 22.60
C PRO A 221 -0.65 6.63 22.19
N VAL A 222 -1.13 5.75 23.08
CA VAL A 222 -1.28 4.32 22.79
C VAL A 222 -2.29 4.11 21.66
N ALA A 223 -3.38 4.89 21.66
CA ALA A 223 -4.37 4.84 20.59
C ALA A 223 -3.79 5.29 19.22
N SER A 224 -2.86 6.25 19.22
CA SER A 224 -2.12 6.66 18.02
C SER A 224 -1.26 5.52 17.47
N MET A 225 -0.55 4.81 18.34
CA MET A 225 0.26 3.64 17.94
C MET A 225 -0.61 2.46 17.47
N GLU A 226 -1.75 2.23 18.11
CA GLU A 226 -2.73 1.26 17.63
C GLU A 226 -3.31 1.65 16.27
N ASN A 227 -3.57 2.93 16.04
CA ASN A 227 -4.03 3.42 14.74
C ASN A 227 -2.96 3.21 13.67
N PHE A 228 -1.71 3.57 13.93
CA PHE A 228 -0.55 3.26 13.09
C PHE A 228 -0.48 1.77 12.72
N MET A 229 -0.70 0.87 13.68
CA MET A 229 -0.75 -0.57 13.41
C MET A 229 -1.90 -0.97 12.47
N THR A 230 -3.03 -0.24 12.49
CA THR A 230 -4.16 -0.49 11.57
C THR A 230 -3.98 0.13 10.18
N MET A 231 -3.07 1.09 10.02
CA MET A 231 -2.83 1.75 8.74
C MET A 231 -2.24 0.77 7.74
N ARG A 232 -2.80 0.74 6.53
CA ARG A 232 -2.24 -0.06 5.44
C ARG A 232 -1.28 0.81 4.65
N PHE A 233 0.00 0.47 4.68
CA PHE A 233 1.03 1.14 3.89
C PHE A 233 1.09 0.52 2.49
N PHE A 234 -0.06 0.55 1.79
CA PHE A 234 -0.11 0.21 0.38
C PHE A 234 0.72 1.24 -0.40
N PHE A 235 1.87 0.76 -0.89
CA PHE A 235 2.97 1.39 -1.61
C PHE A 235 3.05 2.90 -1.64
N PRO A 236 4.26 3.38 -1.30
CA PRO A 236 4.42 4.27 -0.16
C PRO A 236 3.35 5.33 -0.28
N VAL A 237 2.55 5.47 0.79
CA VAL A 237 1.45 6.43 0.93
C VAL A 237 1.50 7.43 -0.19
N HIS A 238 0.60 7.33 -1.18
CA HIS A 238 0.79 7.84 -2.55
C HIS A 238 1.56 9.17 -2.68
N GLN A 239 1.35 10.09 -1.74
CA GLN A 239 2.11 11.32 -1.63
C GLN A 239 3.62 11.20 -1.32
N TRP A 240 4.12 10.24 -0.54
CA TRP A 240 5.57 9.97 -0.41
C TRP A 240 6.20 9.61 -1.74
N LEU A 241 5.53 8.77 -2.54
CA LEU A 241 5.97 8.47 -3.90
C LEU A 241 5.99 9.76 -4.74
N ASN A 242 4.93 10.57 -4.64
CA ASN A 242 4.87 11.84 -5.38
C ASN A 242 5.98 12.80 -4.97
N LEU A 243 6.27 12.96 -3.68
CA LEU A 243 7.38 13.77 -3.17
C LEU A 243 8.73 13.24 -3.68
N TYR A 244 8.94 11.92 -3.62
CA TYR A 244 10.15 11.29 -4.15
C TYR A 244 10.32 11.53 -5.65
N MET A 245 9.29 11.22 -6.45
CA MET A 245 9.29 11.44 -7.90
C MET A 245 9.49 12.91 -8.24
N ALA A 246 8.78 13.81 -7.55
CA ALA A 246 8.85 15.24 -7.76
C ALA A 246 10.28 15.75 -7.48
N TYR A 247 10.91 15.31 -6.37
CA TYR A 247 12.31 15.63 -6.11
C TYR A 247 13.25 15.09 -7.20
N ARG A 248 13.08 13.83 -7.62
CA ARG A 248 13.90 13.25 -8.70
C ARG A 248 13.77 14.03 -10.01
N VAL A 249 12.64 14.69 -10.27
CA VAL A 249 12.46 15.44 -11.52
C VAL A 249 12.73 16.95 -11.43
N THR A 250 12.74 17.52 -10.23
CA THR A 250 12.96 18.97 -9.99
C THR A 250 14.29 19.28 -9.32
N GLY A 251 14.79 18.41 -8.45
CA GLY A 251 15.89 18.71 -7.53
C GLY A 251 15.54 19.76 -6.46
N ASP A 252 14.26 20.10 -6.29
CA ASP A 252 13.81 21.20 -5.43
C ASP A 252 13.89 20.85 -3.94
N SER A 253 14.56 21.68 -3.15
CA SER A 253 14.77 21.43 -1.72
C SER A 253 13.48 21.47 -0.91
N ARG A 254 12.47 22.27 -1.28
CA ARG A 254 11.19 22.35 -0.54
C ARG A 254 10.47 21.00 -0.56
N ILE A 255 10.53 20.30 -1.69
CA ILE A 255 9.98 18.94 -1.83
C ILE A 255 10.75 17.95 -0.96
N ARG A 256 12.09 18.00 -1.01
CA ARG A 256 12.96 17.17 -0.17
C ARG A 256 12.66 17.38 1.31
N ASP A 257 12.54 18.63 1.74
CA ASP A 257 12.29 18.99 3.13
C ASP A 257 10.90 18.52 3.58
N THR A 258 9.91 18.53 2.68
CA THR A 258 8.57 17.97 2.95
C THR A 258 8.62 16.44 3.11
N LEU A 259 9.41 15.73 2.29
CA LEU A 259 9.65 14.30 2.47
C LEU A 259 10.37 14.00 3.79
N LEU A 260 11.30 14.88 4.19
CA LEU A 260 12.05 14.80 5.44
C LEU A 260 11.15 14.93 6.68
N VAL A 261 10.06 15.71 6.63
CA VAL A 261 9.07 15.77 7.73
C VAL A 261 8.53 14.37 8.04
N SER A 262 8.14 13.60 7.02
CA SER A 262 7.68 12.22 7.21
C SER A 262 8.79 11.28 7.64
N ALA A 263 10.03 11.45 7.15
CA ALA A 263 11.16 10.67 7.62
C ALA A 263 11.42 10.87 9.12
N ARG A 264 11.46 12.12 9.58
CA ARG A 264 11.62 12.49 11.00
C ARG A 264 10.50 11.96 11.88
N HIS A 265 9.27 11.99 11.37
CA HIS A 265 8.11 11.46 12.07
C HIS A 265 8.23 9.95 12.34
N TYR A 266 8.47 9.14 11.31
CA TYR A 266 8.61 7.69 11.48
C TYR A 266 9.92 7.27 12.15
N HIS A 267 10.95 8.10 12.05
CA HIS A 267 12.17 7.97 12.85
C HIS A 267 11.85 8.08 14.34
N LYS A 268 11.20 9.19 14.75
CA LYS A 268 10.79 9.42 16.13
C LYS A 268 9.91 8.28 16.66
N LEU A 269 8.89 7.86 15.89
CA LEU A 269 8.02 6.74 16.24
C LEU A 269 8.83 5.46 16.50
N SER A 270 9.79 5.15 15.62
CA SER A 270 10.59 3.93 15.73
C SER A 270 11.58 3.96 16.90
N VAL A 271 12.08 5.15 17.27
CA VAL A 271 12.96 5.33 18.43
C VAL A 271 12.18 5.27 19.74
N GLU A 272 11.02 5.92 19.81
CA GLU A 272 10.18 5.98 21.03
C GLU A 272 9.43 4.67 21.27
N HIS A 273 9.01 3.98 20.20
CA HIS A 273 8.22 2.75 20.27
C HIS A 273 8.79 1.64 19.37
N PRO A 274 10.01 1.14 19.66
CA PRO A 274 10.69 0.16 18.80
C PRO A 274 9.90 -1.14 18.64
N SER A 275 9.21 -1.61 19.69
CA SER A 275 8.36 -2.81 19.62
C SER A 275 7.18 -2.67 18.66
N VAL A 276 6.61 -1.46 18.55
CA VAL A 276 5.55 -1.14 17.59
C VAL A 276 6.10 -1.15 16.16
N GLY A 277 7.24 -0.52 15.94
CA GLY A 277 7.93 -0.53 14.64
C GLY A 277 8.30 -1.95 14.20
N GLN A 278 8.84 -2.76 15.11
CA GLN A 278 9.18 -4.16 14.87
C GLN A 278 7.95 -5.00 14.54
N LEU A 279 6.87 -4.89 15.32
CA LEU A 279 5.63 -5.62 15.01
C LEU A 279 5.05 -5.17 13.66
N LYS A 280 5.14 -3.88 13.33
CA LYS A 280 4.72 -3.37 12.02
C LYS A 280 5.52 -3.99 10.90
N ALA A 281 6.84 -4.02 11.06
CA ALA A 281 7.79 -4.65 10.15
C ALA A 281 7.74 -6.20 10.18
N GLY A 282 6.94 -6.82 11.05
CA GLY A 282 6.77 -8.28 11.08
C GLY A 282 6.06 -8.88 9.85
N VAL A 283 5.62 -8.04 8.89
CA VAL A 283 5.01 -8.45 7.62
C VAL A 283 5.59 -7.65 6.45
N PRO A 284 5.64 -8.21 5.22
CA PRO A 284 6.23 -7.53 4.06
C PRO A 284 5.66 -6.14 3.74
N GLU A 285 4.34 -5.96 3.82
CA GLU A 285 3.68 -4.66 3.56
C GLU A 285 4.09 -3.60 4.61
N GLY A 286 4.49 -4.05 5.79
CA GLY A 286 4.86 -3.21 6.92
C GLY A 286 6.09 -2.38 6.68
N PHE A 287 7.12 -2.94 6.03
CA PHE A 287 8.39 -2.24 5.77
C PHE A 287 8.22 -0.89 5.07
N ALA A 288 7.15 -0.72 4.28
CA ALA A 288 6.89 0.48 3.51
C ALA A 288 6.75 1.75 4.37
N TYR A 289 6.42 1.66 5.67
CA TYR A 289 6.37 2.84 6.55
C TYR A 289 7.74 3.52 6.68
N MET A 290 8.83 2.76 6.52
CA MET A 290 10.20 3.26 6.61
C MET A 290 10.72 3.86 5.29
N PHE A 291 9.89 3.89 4.23
CA PHE A 291 10.31 4.37 2.92
C PHE A 291 10.84 5.81 2.94
N SER A 292 10.15 6.73 3.64
CA SER A 292 10.59 8.13 3.71
C SER A 292 11.96 8.28 4.35
N MET A 293 12.26 7.50 5.39
CA MET A 293 13.59 7.44 6.02
C MET A 293 14.65 6.98 5.01
N ALA A 294 14.42 5.84 4.34
CA ALA A 294 15.37 5.30 3.36
C ALA A 294 15.59 6.26 2.18
N ALA A 295 14.51 6.83 1.63
CA ALA A 295 14.55 7.72 0.49
C ALA A 295 15.27 9.04 0.82
N SER A 296 14.93 9.68 1.95
CA SER A 296 15.59 10.91 2.40
C SER A 296 17.06 10.68 2.69
N ALA A 297 17.41 9.60 3.41
CA ALA A 297 18.80 9.26 3.68
C ALA A 297 19.59 9.04 2.38
N ARG A 298 19.06 8.24 1.45
CA ARG A 298 19.72 7.97 0.17
C ARG A 298 19.94 9.26 -0.64
N ILE A 299 18.94 10.12 -0.75
CA ILE A 299 19.07 11.41 -1.45
C ILE A 299 20.20 12.22 -0.84
N THR A 300 20.21 12.40 0.48
CA THR A 300 21.24 13.17 1.19
C THR A 300 22.65 12.59 0.99
N LEU A 301 22.79 11.27 1.07
CA LEU A 301 24.07 10.59 0.90
C LEU A 301 24.56 10.65 -0.56
N GLN A 302 23.68 10.46 -1.54
CA GLN A 302 24.02 10.65 -2.96
C GLN A 302 24.50 12.07 -3.25
N MET A 303 23.83 13.08 -2.70
CA MET A 303 24.28 14.46 -2.80
C MET A 303 25.64 14.65 -2.14
N ALA A 304 25.86 14.15 -0.93
CA ALA A 304 27.14 14.30 -0.24
C ALA A 304 28.29 13.62 -1.00
N ARG A 305 28.03 12.49 -1.67
CA ARG A 305 29.02 11.84 -2.56
C ARG A 305 29.37 12.71 -3.78
N LYS A 306 28.41 13.42 -4.36
CA LYS A 306 28.57 14.16 -5.62
C LYS A 306 28.95 15.63 -5.43
N ARG A 307 28.44 16.26 -4.38
CA ARG A 307 28.54 17.68 -4.01
C ARG A 307 28.60 17.80 -2.47
N PRO A 308 29.72 17.38 -1.84
CA PRO A 308 29.87 17.36 -0.39
C PRO A 308 29.73 18.75 0.26
N ASP A 309 30.00 19.81 -0.50
CA ASP A 309 29.86 21.21 -0.10
C ASP A 309 28.40 21.66 0.11
N LEU A 310 27.43 20.93 -0.45
CA LEU A 310 26.01 21.24 -0.36
C LEU A 310 25.26 20.43 0.70
N VAL A 311 25.97 19.60 1.47
CA VAL A 311 25.38 18.79 2.53
C VAL A 311 26.11 19.08 3.84
N SER A 312 25.36 19.58 4.81
CA SER A 312 25.89 19.86 6.14
C SER A 312 26.25 18.57 6.89
N ARG A 313 27.10 18.70 7.91
CA ARG A 313 27.42 17.59 8.82
C ARG A 313 26.18 17.06 9.53
N ASP A 314 25.26 17.94 9.91
CA ASP A 314 24.03 17.57 10.62
C ASP A 314 23.09 16.77 9.71
N GLU A 315 22.94 17.17 8.44
CA GLU A 315 22.19 16.38 7.44
C GLU A 315 22.79 14.98 7.24
N LEU A 316 24.13 14.86 7.25
CA LEU A 316 24.80 13.55 7.16
C LEU A 316 24.57 12.67 8.39
N VAL A 317 24.63 13.27 9.58
CA VAL A 317 24.37 12.57 10.85
C VAL A 317 22.91 12.11 10.91
N GLU A 318 21.96 12.97 10.53
CA GLU A 318 20.54 12.63 10.47
C GLU A 318 20.26 11.50 9.46
N ALA A 319 20.87 11.56 8.27
CA ALA A 319 20.73 10.48 7.28
C ALA A 319 21.28 9.15 7.80
N GLU A 320 22.42 9.15 8.50
CA GLU A 320 22.94 7.95 9.15
C GLU A 320 22.01 7.45 10.26
N ASP A 321 21.45 8.35 11.07
CA ASP A 321 20.56 8.01 12.18
C ASP A 321 19.28 7.32 11.68
N PHE A 322 18.70 7.80 10.58
CA PHE A 322 17.60 7.12 9.90
C PHE A 322 17.96 5.67 9.52
N LEU A 323 19.13 5.45 8.93
CA LEU A 323 19.56 4.10 8.52
C LEU A 323 19.84 3.20 9.72
N ARG A 324 20.39 3.74 10.82
CA ARG A 324 20.59 3.01 12.07
C ARG A 324 19.28 2.62 12.73
N THR A 325 18.30 3.52 12.75
CA THR A 325 16.96 3.24 13.28
C THR A 325 16.25 2.19 12.44
N MET A 326 16.34 2.26 11.10
CA MET A 326 15.83 1.20 10.23
C MET A 326 16.49 -0.16 10.53
N ALA A 327 17.81 -0.20 10.68
CA ALA A 327 18.54 -1.42 11.05
C ALA A 327 18.11 -1.97 12.42
N MET A 328 17.91 -1.09 13.41
CA MET A 328 17.42 -1.47 14.75
C MET A 328 16.04 -2.15 14.69
N ILE A 329 15.15 -1.67 13.82
CA ILE A 329 13.83 -2.28 13.62
C ILE A 329 13.95 -3.59 12.84
N LEU A 330 14.69 -3.59 11.73
CA LEU A 330 14.77 -4.71 10.81
C LEU A 330 15.56 -5.90 11.36
N LYS A 331 16.57 -5.68 12.20
CA LYS A 331 17.41 -6.76 12.73
C LYS A 331 16.60 -7.86 13.45
N PRO A 332 15.80 -7.58 14.48
CA PRO A 332 15.00 -8.63 15.12
C PRO A 332 13.89 -9.19 14.22
N THR A 333 13.39 -8.43 13.23
CA THR A 333 12.27 -8.87 12.38
C THR A 333 12.69 -9.66 11.14
N CYS A 334 13.85 -9.33 10.57
CA CYS A 334 14.36 -9.85 9.31
C CYS A 334 15.61 -10.70 9.48
N GLU A 335 16.48 -10.42 10.45
CA GLU A 335 17.66 -11.26 10.73
C GLU A 335 17.32 -12.36 11.76
N GLY A 336 16.41 -12.08 12.70
CA GLY A 336 15.96 -13.01 13.74
C GLY A 336 17.03 -13.35 14.78
N ASP A 337 16.77 -14.36 15.62
CA ASP A 337 17.68 -14.85 16.67
C ASP A 337 18.41 -16.17 16.31
N GLY A 338 18.33 -16.59 15.05
CA GLY A 338 19.07 -17.74 14.51
C GLY A 338 18.43 -19.11 14.70
N SER A 339 17.33 -19.26 15.44
CA SER A 339 16.77 -20.59 15.76
C SER A 339 15.78 -21.17 14.73
N ALA A 340 15.27 -20.35 13.80
CA ALA A 340 14.32 -20.78 12.76
C ALA A 340 14.35 -19.88 11.50
N LEU A 341 15.53 -19.70 10.91
CA LEU A 341 15.69 -18.95 9.67
C LEU A 341 15.37 -19.82 8.45
N ASP A 342 14.73 -19.22 7.46
CA ASP A 342 14.56 -19.78 6.13
C ASP A 342 15.94 -19.96 5.46
N PRO A 343 16.27 -21.15 4.92
CA PRO A 343 17.60 -21.41 4.39
C PRO A 343 17.92 -20.56 3.15
N ASP A 344 16.91 -20.28 2.34
CA ASP A 344 17.08 -19.55 1.09
C ASP A 344 17.18 -18.05 1.40
N MET A 345 16.17 -17.46 2.04
CA MET A 345 16.14 -16.01 2.28
C MET A 345 17.01 -15.55 3.44
N GLY A 346 17.31 -16.43 4.41
CA GLY A 346 18.05 -16.07 5.62
C GLY A 346 17.24 -15.24 6.63
N VAL A 347 15.91 -15.16 6.49
CA VAL A 347 15.01 -14.42 7.39
C VAL A 347 14.16 -15.38 8.24
N PRO A 348 13.49 -14.93 9.32
CA PRO A 348 12.57 -15.78 10.08
C PRO A 348 11.57 -16.50 9.17
N LYS A 349 11.40 -17.81 9.36
CA LYS A 349 10.58 -18.65 8.48
C LYS A 349 9.17 -18.10 8.24
N ALA A 350 8.52 -17.58 9.29
CA ALA A 350 7.18 -17.01 9.17
C ALA A 350 7.12 -15.84 8.19
N LEU A 351 8.15 -14.99 8.17
CA LEU A 351 8.26 -13.87 7.24
C LEU A 351 8.53 -14.36 5.81
N ALA A 352 9.41 -15.34 5.64
CA ALA A 352 9.68 -15.96 4.34
C ALA A 352 8.44 -16.65 3.75
N ASP A 353 7.69 -17.38 4.57
CA ASP A 353 6.44 -18.02 4.18
C ASP A 353 5.36 -16.97 3.82
N ASP A 354 5.30 -15.84 4.54
CA ASP A 354 4.41 -14.71 4.21
C ASP A 354 4.77 -14.08 2.85
N PHE A 355 6.06 -13.86 2.58
CA PHE A 355 6.54 -13.43 1.26
C PHE A 355 6.06 -14.35 0.12
N ARG A 356 6.06 -15.67 0.36
CA ARG A 356 5.69 -16.71 -0.62
C ARG A 356 4.19 -17.02 -0.70
N THR A 357 3.35 -16.43 0.15
CA THR A 357 1.90 -16.70 0.17
C THR A 357 1.06 -15.46 -0.10
N ARG A 358 1.56 -14.29 0.34
CA ARG A 358 0.91 -13.00 0.15
C ARG A 358 0.86 -12.60 -1.33
N ALA A 359 -0.13 -11.76 -1.67
CA ALA A 359 -0.21 -11.15 -3.00
C ALA A 359 1.04 -10.30 -3.29
N PHE A 360 1.58 -10.42 -4.51
CA PHE A 360 2.86 -9.81 -4.90
C PHE A 360 2.88 -8.30 -4.70
N ASN A 361 1.75 -7.65 -4.94
CA ASN A 361 1.55 -6.21 -4.79
C ASN A 361 1.57 -5.72 -3.33
N ARG A 362 1.67 -6.62 -2.35
CA ARG A 362 1.83 -6.27 -0.93
C ARG A 362 3.24 -6.54 -0.45
N SER A 363 3.87 -7.58 -0.99
CA SER A 363 5.24 -7.99 -0.68
C SER A 363 6.26 -7.09 -1.37
N MET A 364 6.05 -6.76 -2.64
CA MET A 364 6.99 -5.99 -3.46
C MET A 364 7.25 -4.57 -2.91
N ASN A 365 6.37 -4.02 -2.06
CA ASN A 365 6.57 -2.72 -1.38
C ASN A 365 7.70 -2.79 -0.40
N GLY A 366 7.63 -3.78 0.47
CA GLY A 366 8.67 -3.96 1.46
C GLY A 366 10.00 -4.29 0.79
N ILE A 367 9.98 -5.11 -0.25
CA ILE A 367 11.17 -5.43 -1.04
C ILE A 367 11.76 -4.19 -1.70
N GLY A 368 10.93 -3.33 -2.30
CA GLY A 368 11.38 -2.05 -2.86
C GLY A 368 11.98 -1.12 -1.79
N THR A 369 11.39 -1.06 -0.60
CA THR A 369 11.95 -0.28 0.53
C THR A 369 13.29 -0.85 1.00
N LEU A 370 13.44 -2.17 1.09
CA LEU A 370 14.72 -2.81 1.40
C LEU A 370 15.78 -2.52 0.32
N GLY A 371 15.40 -2.46 -0.95
CA GLY A 371 16.28 -2.03 -2.05
C GLY A 371 16.80 -0.60 -1.88
N ILE A 372 15.92 0.36 -1.58
CA ILE A 372 16.36 1.75 -1.32
C ILE A 372 17.26 1.81 -0.07
N PHE A 373 16.90 1.08 1.00
CA PHE A 373 17.66 1.02 2.25
C PHE A 373 19.08 0.47 2.05
N THR A 374 19.21 -0.65 1.35
CA THR A 374 20.52 -1.26 1.03
C THR A 374 21.40 -0.33 0.22
N ALA A 375 20.86 0.28 -0.84
CA ALA A 375 21.61 1.26 -1.63
C ALA A 375 22.01 2.51 -0.81
N ALA A 376 21.18 2.93 0.15
CA ALA A 376 21.54 4.02 1.06
C ALA A 376 22.70 3.64 2.01
N LEU A 377 22.73 2.40 2.50
CA LEU A 377 23.85 1.89 3.30
C LEU A 377 25.15 1.82 2.47
N GLU A 378 25.06 1.44 1.19
CA GLU A 378 26.21 1.47 0.27
C GLU A 378 26.73 2.90 0.06
N ASP A 379 25.83 3.87 -0.13
CA ASP A 379 26.17 5.28 -0.23
C ASP A 379 26.86 5.77 1.06
N LEU A 380 26.36 5.39 2.24
CA LEU A 380 26.97 5.70 3.53
C LEU A 380 28.36 5.07 3.70
N GLN A 381 28.52 3.79 3.33
CA GLN A 381 29.83 3.12 3.35
C GLN A 381 30.86 3.83 2.46
N ALA A 382 30.44 4.25 1.27
CA ALA A 382 31.31 4.97 0.34
C ALA A 382 31.79 6.29 0.92
N ILE A 383 30.91 7.05 1.59
CA ILE A 383 31.27 8.30 2.29
C ILE A 383 32.22 8.02 3.44
N LYS A 384 31.93 7.01 4.27
CA LYS A 384 32.73 6.67 5.45
C LYS A 384 34.03 5.95 5.13
N LYS A 385 34.21 5.49 3.89
CA LYS A 385 35.38 4.72 3.43
C LYS A 385 35.65 3.50 4.31
N ASN A 386 34.59 2.79 4.71
CA ASN A 386 34.68 1.56 5.48
C ASN A 386 33.66 0.52 5.00
N LYS A 387 33.76 -0.71 5.52
CA LYS A 387 32.87 -1.83 5.19
C LYS A 387 32.02 -2.29 6.37
N ALA A 388 31.79 -1.40 7.35
CA ALA A 388 31.12 -1.78 8.60
C ALA A 388 29.67 -2.27 8.40
N PHE A 389 29.00 -1.78 7.35
CA PHE A 389 27.63 -2.18 7.03
C PHE A 389 27.55 -3.33 6.01
N GLN A 390 28.69 -3.87 5.54
CA GLN A 390 28.68 -4.79 4.39
C GLN A 390 27.90 -6.08 4.69
N PRO A 391 28.06 -6.72 5.86
CA PRO A 391 27.26 -7.90 6.20
C PRO A 391 25.75 -7.62 6.18
N MET A 392 25.34 -6.42 6.56
CA MET A 392 23.95 -5.99 6.56
C MET A 392 23.43 -5.75 5.13
N ILE A 393 24.25 -5.10 4.30
CA ILE A 393 23.96 -4.90 2.86
C ILE A 393 23.79 -6.25 2.17
N ASP A 394 24.76 -7.15 2.34
CA ASP A 394 24.75 -8.48 1.73
C ASP A 394 23.51 -9.28 2.16
N HIS A 395 23.14 -9.21 3.45
CA HIS A 395 21.95 -9.87 3.97
C HIS A 395 20.68 -9.36 3.30
N TYR A 396 20.43 -8.05 3.31
CA TYR A 396 19.18 -7.51 2.74
C TYR A 396 19.14 -7.58 1.20
N GLN A 397 20.29 -7.48 0.51
CA GLN A 397 20.36 -7.76 -0.92
C GLN A 397 20.01 -9.21 -1.23
N LYS A 398 20.46 -10.16 -0.41
CA LYS A 398 20.05 -11.57 -0.51
C LYS A 398 18.53 -11.72 -0.36
N VAL A 399 17.91 -11.11 0.65
CA VAL A 399 16.44 -11.15 0.82
C VAL A 399 15.71 -10.64 -0.43
N VAL A 400 16.14 -9.49 -0.95
CA VAL A 400 15.55 -8.88 -2.17
C VAL A 400 15.71 -9.81 -3.37
N LYS A 401 16.92 -10.35 -3.58
CA LYS A 401 17.25 -11.24 -4.69
C LYS A 401 16.43 -12.52 -4.66
N GLU A 402 16.40 -13.21 -3.52
CA GLU A 402 15.65 -14.46 -3.34
C GLU A 402 14.15 -14.25 -3.56
N TYR A 403 13.60 -13.11 -3.11
CA TYR A 403 12.20 -12.78 -3.40
C TYR A 403 11.97 -12.52 -4.91
N LEU A 404 12.88 -11.83 -5.59
CA LEU A 404 12.77 -11.58 -7.03
C LEU A 404 12.85 -12.88 -7.83
N GLU A 405 13.81 -13.76 -7.52
CA GLU A 405 13.92 -15.08 -8.14
C GLU A 405 12.64 -15.90 -7.93
N TYR A 406 12.11 -15.89 -6.71
CA TYR A 406 10.81 -16.49 -6.42
C TYR A 406 9.70 -15.87 -7.27
N TRP A 407 9.55 -14.55 -7.30
CA TRP A 407 8.49 -13.88 -8.08
C TRP A 407 8.61 -14.17 -9.59
N PHE A 408 9.82 -14.14 -10.13
CA PHE A 408 10.09 -14.50 -11.53
C PHE A 408 9.74 -15.96 -11.82
N SER A 409 10.01 -16.89 -10.89
CA SER A 409 9.62 -18.30 -11.03
C SER A 409 8.10 -18.52 -11.10
N GLN A 410 7.32 -17.59 -10.54
CA GLN A 410 5.87 -17.61 -10.60
C GLN A 410 5.31 -16.92 -11.86
N GLY A 411 6.16 -16.18 -12.58
CA GLY A 411 5.81 -15.44 -13.77
C GLY A 411 6.14 -16.15 -15.08
N HIS A 412 5.96 -15.43 -16.18
CA HIS A 412 6.16 -15.90 -17.54
C HIS A 412 6.54 -14.75 -18.46
N ILE A 413 7.64 -14.90 -19.20
CA ILE A 413 7.96 -14.02 -20.32
C ILE A 413 7.33 -14.60 -21.58
N CYS A 414 6.33 -13.93 -22.12
CA CYS A 414 5.60 -14.43 -23.29
C CYS A 414 6.40 -14.21 -24.57
N PRO A 415 6.71 -15.25 -25.37
CA PRO A 415 7.48 -15.11 -26.61
C PRO A 415 6.90 -14.11 -27.61
N GLU A 416 5.58 -14.02 -27.77
CA GLU A 416 4.95 -13.17 -28.79
C GLU A 416 5.01 -11.68 -28.44
N THR A 417 4.76 -11.34 -27.18
CA THR A 417 4.75 -9.95 -26.73
C THR A 417 6.08 -9.53 -26.13
N ARG A 418 6.94 -10.50 -25.80
CA ARG A 418 8.09 -10.33 -24.91
C ARG A 418 7.69 -9.66 -23.59
N GLY A 419 6.45 -9.91 -23.14
CA GLY A 419 5.87 -9.31 -21.95
C GLY A 419 6.03 -10.20 -20.72
N PHE A 420 6.24 -9.61 -19.54
CA PHE A 420 6.20 -10.35 -18.27
C PHE A 420 4.79 -10.42 -17.69
N TYR A 421 4.32 -11.62 -17.38
CA TYR A 421 2.98 -11.89 -16.85
C TYR A 421 3.07 -12.80 -15.63
N TYR A 422 2.25 -12.57 -14.61
CA TYR A 422 2.26 -13.36 -13.38
C TYR A 422 0.84 -13.44 -12.75
N PRO A 423 0.57 -14.44 -11.89
CA PRO A 423 -0.72 -14.56 -11.21
C PRO A 423 -0.87 -13.51 -10.09
N TYR A 424 -2.10 -13.17 -9.69
CA TYR A 424 -2.33 -12.21 -8.58
C TYR A 424 -1.61 -12.57 -7.26
N LYS A 425 -1.58 -13.86 -6.93
CA LYS A 425 -0.86 -14.37 -5.75
C LYS A 425 -0.32 -15.77 -6.03
N PRO A 426 0.75 -16.19 -5.34
CA PRO A 426 1.35 -17.51 -5.57
C PRO A 426 0.39 -18.69 -5.35
N GLU A 427 -0.46 -18.59 -4.32
CA GLU A 427 -1.40 -19.66 -3.95
C GLU A 427 -2.56 -19.85 -4.93
N ASN A 428 -2.64 -19.11 -6.03
CA ASN A 428 -3.73 -19.26 -7.00
C ASN A 428 -3.73 -20.61 -7.76
N GLY A 429 -2.89 -21.56 -7.34
CA GLY A 429 -2.76 -22.89 -7.90
C GLY A 429 -1.80 -22.90 -9.09
N LYS A 430 -1.32 -24.10 -9.47
CA LYS A 430 -0.45 -24.26 -10.64
C LYS A 430 -1.18 -23.75 -11.89
N ALA A 431 -0.48 -22.97 -12.71
CA ALA A 431 -0.98 -22.57 -14.01
C ALA A 431 -1.23 -23.81 -14.88
N ARG A 432 -2.28 -23.77 -15.71
CA ARG A 432 -2.49 -24.79 -16.73
C ARG A 432 -1.68 -24.40 -17.97
N MET A 433 -0.88 -25.31 -18.52
CA MET A 433 -0.16 -25.03 -19.76
C MET A 433 -1.11 -25.16 -20.97
N GLU A 434 -1.10 -24.17 -21.86
CA GLU A 434 -1.82 -24.16 -23.13
C GLU A 434 -0.90 -23.60 -24.20
N GLU A 435 -0.71 -24.34 -25.29
CA GLU A 435 0.19 -23.94 -26.40
C GLU A 435 1.63 -23.59 -25.95
N GLY A 436 2.08 -24.12 -24.80
CA GLY A 436 3.39 -23.77 -24.20
C GLY A 436 3.38 -22.53 -23.31
N HIS A 437 2.22 -21.90 -23.09
CA HIS A 437 2.06 -20.73 -22.22
C HIS A 437 1.30 -21.09 -20.94
N PRO A 438 1.69 -20.54 -19.78
CA PRO A 438 0.94 -20.71 -18.55
C PRO A 438 -0.35 -19.89 -18.58
N VAL A 439 -1.47 -20.56 -18.36
CA VAL A 439 -2.78 -19.97 -18.11
C VAL A 439 -3.04 -19.97 -16.61
N PHE A 440 -2.73 -18.85 -15.96
CA PHE A 440 -3.01 -18.60 -14.55
C PHE A 440 -4.49 -18.67 -14.23
N ARG A 441 -4.84 -19.24 -13.06
CA ARG A 441 -6.22 -19.28 -12.57
C ARG A 441 -6.81 -17.88 -12.41
N ARG A 442 -6.00 -16.95 -11.89
CA ARG A 442 -6.28 -15.52 -11.78
C ARG A 442 -5.01 -14.76 -12.17
N PRO A 443 -4.94 -14.19 -13.38
CA PRO A 443 -3.91 -13.22 -13.73
C PRO A 443 -4.03 -11.98 -12.84
N GLU A 444 -2.94 -11.23 -12.77
CA GLU A 444 -2.94 -9.98 -12.05
C GLU A 444 -3.83 -8.92 -12.74
N ASP A 445 -4.59 -8.14 -11.97
CA ASP A 445 -5.32 -7.00 -12.53
C ASP A 445 -4.44 -5.75 -12.66
N ALA A 446 -4.75 -4.89 -13.63
CA ALA A 446 -3.95 -3.69 -13.90
C ALA A 446 -3.82 -2.77 -12.68
N GLY A 447 -4.78 -2.80 -11.74
CA GLY A 447 -4.71 -2.06 -10.48
C GLY A 447 -3.60 -2.59 -9.59
N HIS A 448 -3.65 -3.87 -9.21
CA HIS A 448 -2.63 -4.50 -8.38
C HIS A 448 -1.28 -4.62 -9.09
N TYR A 449 -1.24 -4.83 -10.41
CA TYR A 449 0.01 -4.79 -11.17
C TYR A 449 0.71 -3.43 -11.03
N SER A 450 -0.08 -2.34 -11.11
CA SER A 450 0.45 -0.99 -10.94
C SER A 450 1.00 -0.72 -9.54
N HIS A 451 0.49 -1.41 -8.52
CA HIS A 451 1.05 -1.37 -7.19
C HIS A 451 2.41 -2.09 -7.18
N THR A 452 2.49 -3.35 -7.64
CA THR A 452 3.75 -4.10 -7.73
C THR A 452 4.85 -3.28 -8.43
N LEU A 453 4.51 -2.61 -9.54
CA LEU A 453 5.46 -1.79 -10.30
C LEU A 453 6.12 -0.69 -9.46
N GLN A 454 5.44 -0.12 -8.46
CA GLN A 454 6.03 0.95 -7.63
C GLN A 454 7.29 0.46 -6.90
N GLY A 455 7.27 -0.76 -6.35
CA GLY A 455 8.45 -1.36 -5.72
C GLY A 455 9.51 -1.78 -6.74
N VAL A 456 9.08 -2.31 -7.88
CA VAL A 456 9.98 -2.67 -8.99
C VAL A 456 10.76 -1.45 -9.48
N VAL A 457 10.12 -0.28 -9.60
CA VAL A 457 10.81 0.96 -9.99
C VAL A 457 11.86 1.36 -8.96
N PHE A 458 11.58 1.22 -7.67
CA PHE A 458 12.58 1.48 -6.63
C PHE A 458 13.78 0.53 -6.73
N LEU A 459 13.55 -0.75 -7.01
CA LEU A 459 14.61 -1.73 -7.27
C LEU A 459 15.40 -1.38 -8.52
N TYR A 460 14.74 -1.02 -9.61
CA TYR A 460 15.39 -0.55 -10.83
C TYR A 460 16.32 0.65 -10.57
N GLU A 461 15.95 1.56 -9.66
CA GLU A 461 16.78 2.71 -9.28
C GLU A 461 17.85 2.40 -8.23
N SER A 462 17.64 1.41 -7.38
CA SER A 462 18.57 1.07 -6.28
C SER A 462 19.58 0.00 -6.64
N ALA A 463 19.08 -1.12 -7.15
CA ALA A 463 19.84 -2.35 -7.29
C ALA A 463 19.36 -3.12 -8.55
N PRO A 464 19.49 -2.53 -9.76
CA PRO A 464 19.03 -3.19 -11.00
C PRO A 464 19.76 -4.52 -11.24
N GLU A 465 20.99 -4.67 -10.76
CA GLU A 465 21.80 -5.88 -10.85
C GLU A 465 21.20 -7.09 -10.11
N LEU A 466 20.19 -6.88 -9.25
CA LEU A 466 19.43 -7.95 -8.61
C LEU A 466 18.34 -8.57 -9.51
N GLY A 467 18.27 -8.17 -10.79
CA GLY A 467 17.38 -8.76 -11.80
C GLY A 467 16.24 -7.86 -12.26
N VAL A 468 16.19 -6.60 -11.80
CA VAL A 468 15.25 -5.58 -12.30
C VAL A 468 16.03 -4.61 -13.19
N ASP A 469 16.50 -5.12 -14.32
CA ASP A 469 17.29 -4.38 -15.30
C ASP A 469 16.45 -3.79 -16.44
N ASP A 470 17.11 -3.22 -17.45
CA ASP A 470 16.45 -2.64 -18.62
C ASP A 470 15.64 -3.67 -19.42
N GLU A 471 16.12 -4.91 -19.55
CA GLU A 471 15.42 -5.96 -20.29
C GLU A 471 14.13 -6.34 -19.58
N PHE A 472 14.19 -6.54 -18.27
CA PHE A 472 13.02 -6.84 -17.46
C PHE A 472 12.00 -5.68 -17.49
N MET A 473 12.45 -4.44 -17.33
CA MET A 473 11.55 -3.28 -17.38
C MET A 473 10.90 -3.10 -18.75
N THR A 474 11.62 -3.40 -19.85
CA THR A 474 11.03 -3.46 -21.20
C THR A 474 9.99 -4.58 -21.30
N ALA A 475 10.22 -5.75 -20.70
CA ALA A 475 9.23 -6.82 -20.68
C ALA A 475 7.95 -6.42 -19.93
N VAL A 476 8.08 -5.70 -18.81
CA VAL A 476 6.92 -5.15 -18.10
C VAL A 476 6.18 -4.12 -18.97
N ALA A 477 6.91 -3.22 -19.64
CA ALA A 477 6.31 -2.23 -20.53
C ALA A 477 5.52 -2.90 -21.69
N ASN A 478 6.06 -3.97 -22.27
CA ASN A 478 5.41 -4.73 -23.33
C ASN A 478 4.12 -5.43 -22.85
N ALA A 479 4.15 -6.02 -21.65
CA ALA A 479 2.97 -6.67 -21.08
C ALA A 479 1.79 -5.69 -20.91
N LEU A 480 2.08 -4.49 -20.42
CA LEU A 480 1.06 -3.47 -20.21
C LEU A 480 0.58 -2.84 -21.51
N HIS A 481 1.49 -2.53 -22.45
CA HIS A 481 1.12 -2.04 -23.77
C HIS A 481 0.20 -3.04 -24.49
N HIS A 482 0.52 -4.34 -24.45
CA HIS A 482 -0.34 -5.38 -25.01
C HIS A 482 -1.77 -5.31 -24.43
N ASN A 483 -1.89 -5.26 -23.10
CA ASN A 483 -3.19 -5.29 -22.43
C ASN A 483 -4.00 -4.00 -22.57
N SER A 484 -3.34 -2.86 -22.70
CA SER A 484 -4.01 -1.57 -22.89
C SER A 484 -4.49 -1.34 -24.32
N THR A 485 -3.95 -2.07 -25.30
CA THR A 485 -4.26 -1.89 -26.73
C THR A 485 -5.03 -3.05 -27.35
N THR A 486 -4.91 -4.26 -26.78
CA THR A 486 -5.55 -5.46 -27.34
C THR A 486 -6.95 -5.66 -26.76
N LYS A 487 -7.95 -5.70 -27.63
CA LYS A 487 -9.32 -6.06 -27.24
C LYS A 487 -9.49 -7.57 -27.22
N ILE A 488 -10.12 -8.06 -26.16
CA ILE A 488 -10.54 -9.45 -25.98
C ILE A 488 -12.04 -9.57 -26.19
N VAL A 489 -12.51 -10.77 -26.57
CA VAL A 489 -13.94 -11.07 -26.66
C VAL A 489 -14.42 -11.63 -25.34
N ARG A 490 -15.25 -10.88 -24.63
CA ARG A 490 -15.90 -11.30 -23.37
C ARG A 490 -17.41 -11.27 -23.59
N GLN A 491 -18.04 -12.45 -23.61
CA GLN A 491 -19.49 -12.61 -23.87
C GLN A 491 -19.95 -11.99 -25.21
N GLY A 492 -19.20 -12.23 -26.29
CA GLY A 492 -19.52 -11.66 -27.60
C GLY A 492 -19.30 -10.15 -27.72
N ARG A 493 -18.79 -9.48 -26.68
CA ARG A 493 -18.41 -8.06 -26.70
C ARG A 493 -16.89 -7.93 -26.75
N SER A 494 -16.42 -7.02 -27.61
CA SER A 494 -15.01 -6.64 -27.68
C SER A 494 -14.72 -5.59 -26.59
N VAL A 495 -13.84 -5.92 -25.63
CA VAL A 495 -13.46 -5.06 -24.49
C VAL A 495 -11.95 -5.13 -24.23
N LEU A 496 -11.36 -4.12 -23.61
CA LEU A 496 -9.99 -4.24 -23.07
C LEU A 496 -10.01 -5.04 -21.78
N SER A 497 -9.09 -5.99 -21.62
CA SER A 497 -9.00 -6.75 -20.37
C SER A 497 -8.55 -5.83 -19.23
N GLY A 498 -9.27 -5.84 -18.11
CA GLY A 498 -8.80 -5.22 -16.88
C GLY A 498 -7.64 -5.97 -16.22
N HIS A 499 -7.25 -7.12 -16.78
CA HIS A 499 -6.19 -7.98 -16.30
C HIS A 499 -4.99 -7.97 -17.24
N VAL A 500 -3.80 -8.19 -16.69
CA VAL A 500 -2.55 -8.23 -17.44
C VAL A 500 -2.32 -9.68 -17.86
N GLU A 501 -2.84 -10.01 -19.04
CA GLU A 501 -2.91 -11.36 -19.58
C GLU A 501 -1.98 -11.50 -20.79
N CYS A 502 -1.38 -12.69 -20.94
CA CYS A 502 -0.64 -13.01 -22.15
C CYS A 502 -1.61 -13.31 -23.32
N PRO A 503 -1.18 -13.23 -24.59
CA PRO A 503 -2.06 -13.44 -25.73
C PRO A 503 -2.83 -14.77 -25.73
N VAL A 504 -2.18 -15.87 -25.34
CA VAL A 504 -2.82 -17.20 -25.27
C VAL A 504 -3.91 -17.22 -24.20
N MET A 505 -3.64 -16.66 -23.01
CA MET A 505 -4.65 -16.53 -21.96
C MET A 505 -5.83 -15.69 -22.40
N SER A 506 -5.57 -14.54 -23.03
CA SER A 506 -6.57 -13.63 -23.58
C SER A 506 -7.51 -14.31 -24.59
N LYS A 507 -7.02 -15.33 -25.32
CA LYS A 507 -7.79 -16.13 -26.29
C LYS A 507 -8.57 -17.27 -25.63
N VAL A 508 -7.90 -18.10 -24.83
CA VAL A 508 -8.46 -19.36 -24.31
C VAL A 508 -9.41 -19.11 -23.15
N ARG A 509 -9.07 -18.18 -22.25
CA ARG A 509 -9.84 -17.88 -21.04
C ARG A 509 -9.56 -16.46 -20.54
N PRO A 510 -10.12 -15.42 -21.19
CA PRO A 510 -10.05 -14.07 -20.62
C PRO A 510 -10.69 -14.05 -19.22
N TYR A 511 -9.96 -13.57 -18.22
CA TYR A 511 -10.36 -13.64 -16.82
C TYR A 511 -11.39 -12.56 -16.46
N GLY A 512 -12.48 -12.97 -15.79
CA GLY A 512 -13.55 -12.10 -15.28
C GLY A 512 -14.89 -12.84 -15.20
N LYS A 513 -15.75 -12.47 -14.23
CA LYS A 513 -17.12 -13.03 -14.10
C LYS A 513 -18.09 -12.45 -15.14
N ARG A 514 -19.28 -13.06 -15.26
CA ARG A 514 -20.35 -12.61 -16.17
C ARG A 514 -20.73 -11.11 -16.00
N ASN A 515 -20.61 -10.57 -14.79
CA ASN A 515 -20.92 -9.18 -14.46
C ASN A 515 -19.69 -8.34 -14.11
N ASP A 516 -18.50 -8.79 -14.51
CA ASP A 516 -17.27 -8.11 -14.13
C ASP A 516 -17.10 -6.79 -14.91
N LYS A 517 -17.16 -5.68 -14.17
CA LYS A 517 -16.98 -4.32 -14.69
C LYS A 517 -15.50 -3.91 -14.75
N HIS A 518 -14.57 -4.76 -14.32
CA HIS A 518 -13.14 -4.45 -14.37
C HIS A 518 -12.65 -4.46 -15.82
N GLN A 519 -12.51 -3.26 -16.38
CA GLN A 519 -11.85 -3.01 -17.66
C GLN A 519 -10.53 -2.30 -17.41
N TYR A 520 -9.65 -2.33 -18.41
CA TYR A 520 -8.43 -1.53 -18.35
C TYR A 520 -8.81 -0.06 -18.16
N SER A 521 -8.29 0.55 -17.09
CA SER A 521 -8.45 1.99 -16.90
C SER A 521 -7.40 2.69 -17.75
N PRO A 522 -7.79 3.51 -18.74
CA PRO A 522 -6.83 4.27 -19.52
C PRO A 522 -6.10 5.28 -18.66
N ALA A 523 -4.97 5.79 -19.18
CA ALA A 523 -4.18 6.85 -18.54
C ALA A 523 -3.77 6.55 -17.09
N ARG A 524 -3.47 5.28 -16.75
CA ARG A 524 -3.03 4.92 -15.41
C ARG A 524 -1.60 5.41 -15.17
N GLU A 525 -1.46 6.44 -14.36
CA GLU A 525 -0.24 7.22 -14.12
C GLU A 525 0.94 6.37 -13.65
N ARG A 526 0.71 5.36 -12.81
CA ARG A 526 1.76 4.49 -12.27
C ARG A 526 2.53 3.73 -13.36
N PHE A 527 1.92 3.53 -14.53
CA PHE A 527 2.56 2.89 -15.66
C PHE A 527 3.34 3.86 -16.54
N TYR A 528 3.20 5.18 -16.37
CA TYR A 528 3.83 6.16 -17.27
C TYR A 528 5.35 6.12 -17.18
N VAL A 529 5.93 5.73 -16.03
CA VAL A 529 7.37 5.51 -15.88
C VAL A 529 7.93 4.56 -16.93
N LEU A 530 7.14 3.58 -17.39
CA LEU A 530 7.54 2.59 -18.37
C LEU A 530 7.64 3.15 -19.80
N GLN A 531 7.17 4.38 -20.03
CA GLN A 531 7.48 5.16 -21.23
C GLN A 531 8.99 5.29 -21.44
N ALA A 532 9.78 5.26 -20.36
CA ALA A 532 11.22 5.25 -20.45
C ALA A 532 11.78 4.02 -21.16
N PHE A 533 11.05 2.89 -21.20
CA PHE A 533 11.48 1.60 -21.77
C PHE A 533 10.74 1.22 -23.05
N ARG A 534 9.64 1.93 -23.35
CA ARG A 534 8.82 1.76 -24.54
C ARG A 534 8.19 3.11 -24.93
N ASP A 535 8.67 3.70 -26.02
CA ASP A 535 8.38 5.10 -26.42
C ASP A 535 6.92 5.37 -26.86
N ASP A 536 6.07 4.36 -27.04
CA ASP A 536 4.64 4.50 -27.37
C ASP A 536 3.72 4.12 -26.19
N LEU A 537 4.28 3.88 -24.99
CA LEU A 537 3.49 3.32 -23.90
C LEU A 537 2.36 4.23 -23.43
N ILE A 538 2.61 5.51 -23.18
CA ILE A 538 1.57 6.44 -22.69
C ILE A 538 0.42 6.53 -23.71
N ASP A 539 0.74 6.53 -25.01
CA ASP A 539 -0.26 6.51 -26.06
C ASP A 539 -1.04 5.19 -26.07
N GLY A 540 -0.36 4.06 -25.93
CA GLY A 540 -0.99 2.74 -25.79
C GLY A 540 -1.90 2.64 -24.56
N LEU A 541 -1.52 3.25 -23.44
CA LEU A 541 -2.33 3.33 -22.22
C LEU A 541 -3.60 4.17 -22.41
N CYS A 542 -3.56 5.12 -23.34
CA CYS A 542 -4.66 6.03 -23.66
C CYS A 542 -5.45 5.61 -24.91
N ALA A 543 -5.17 4.45 -25.50
CA ALA A 543 -5.73 4.02 -26.79
C ALA A 543 -7.27 3.95 -26.84
N SER A 544 -7.94 3.81 -25.68
CA SER A 544 -9.41 3.82 -25.60
C SER A 544 -10.04 5.22 -25.47
N LEU A 545 -9.22 6.27 -25.33
CA LEU A 545 -9.66 7.66 -25.20
C LEU A 545 -9.60 8.36 -26.57
N ASN A 546 -10.53 9.27 -26.81
CA ASN A 546 -10.38 10.23 -27.90
C ASN A 546 -9.40 11.33 -27.51
N GLU A 547 -8.96 12.16 -28.47
CA GLU A 547 -7.91 13.14 -28.21
C GLU A 547 -8.26 14.16 -27.13
N THR A 548 -9.50 14.67 -27.09
CA THR A 548 -9.93 15.59 -26.03
C THR A 548 -9.83 14.97 -24.64
N ARG A 549 -10.27 13.71 -24.48
CA ARG A 549 -10.20 12.99 -23.19
C ARG A 549 -8.77 12.61 -22.83
N LYS A 550 -7.96 12.24 -23.83
CA LYS A 550 -6.53 11.93 -23.65
C LYS A 550 -5.77 13.17 -23.17
N GLN A 551 -5.99 14.32 -23.81
CA GLN A 551 -5.41 15.60 -23.38
C GLN A 551 -5.84 15.97 -21.96
N ALA A 552 -7.14 15.88 -21.66
CA ALA A 552 -7.64 16.18 -20.31
C ALA A 552 -7.02 15.26 -19.24
N ALA A 553 -6.99 13.95 -19.48
CA ALA A 553 -6.41 12.98 -18.54
C ALA A 553 -4.90 13.19 -18.35
N ASN A 554 -4.15 13.48 -19.42
CA ASN A 554 -2.71 13.72 -19.35
C ASN A 554 -2.34 15.09 -18.77
N SER A 555 -3.29 16.04 -18.72
CA SER A 555 -3.14 17.31 -18.04
C SER A 555 -3.31 17.23 -16.53
N GLU A 556 -3.84 16.13 -15.98
CA GLU A 556 -3.96 15.94 -14.54
C GLU A 556 -2.58 15.89 -13.86
N TYR A 557 -2.50 16.42 -12.65
CA TYR A 557 -1.28 16.46 -11.83
C TYR A 557 -0.52 15.13 -11.81
N ASP A 558 -1.19 14.02 -11.47
CA ASP A 558 -0.48 12.74 -11.28
C ASP A 558 0.16 12.27 -12.60
N LYS A 559 -0.47 12.56 -13.76
CA LYS A 559 0.03 12.16 -15.08
C LYS A 559 1.13 13.10 -15.57
N ARG A 560 1.03 14.40 -15.27
CA ARG A 560 2.13 15.37 -15.51
C ARG A 560 3.37 14.96 -14.72
N LEU A 561 3.22 14.70 -13.42
CA LEU A 561 4.31 14.22 -12.56
C LEU A 561 4.90 12.89 -13.08
N ALA A 562 4.06 11.90 -13.39
CA ALA A 562 4.52 10.60 -13.85
C ALA A 562 5.20 10.65 -15.23
N THR A 563 4.73 11.51 -16.15
CA THR A 563 5.39 11.75 -17.44
C THR A 563 6.78 12.36 -17.23
N ARG A 564 6.88 13.36 -16.34
CA ARG A 564 8.17 13.96 -16.00
C ARG A 564 9.11 12.94 -15.36
N TYR A 565 8.58 12.04 -14.53
CA TYR A 565 9.37 10.99 -13.91
C TYR A 565 9.86 9.95 -14.92
N ALA A 566 9.08 9.63 -15.95
CA ALA A 566 9.54 8.82 -17.07
C ALA A 566 10.74 9.47 -17.81
N GLN A 567 10.75 10.80 -17.94
CA GLN A 567 11.91 11.52 -18.50
C GLN A 567 13.15 11.38 -17.62
N TYR A 568 12.97 11.44 -16.30
CA TYR A 568 14.06 11.19 -15.34
C TYR A 568 14.59 9.77 -15.49
N VAL A 569 13.73 8.76 -15.53
CA VAL A 569 14.16 7.37 -15.71
C VAL A 569 14.84 7.18 -17.08
N LYS A 570 14.35 7.79 -18.15
CA LYS A 570 15.00 7.78 -19.48
C LYS A 570 16.40 8.41 -19.45
N ALA A 571 16.63 9.41 -18.59
CA ALA A 571 17.96 10.00 -18.36
C ALA A 571 18.83 9.13 -17.45
N LEU A 572 18.27 8.55 -16.39
CA LEU A 572 18.94 7.64 -15.45
C LEU A 572 19.47 6.39 -16.17
N ARG A 573 18.71 5.86 -17.14
CA ARG A 573 19.15 4.77 -18.04
C ARG A 573 20.48 5.07 -18.72
N LYS A 574 20.77 6.34 -19.01
CA LYS A 574 21.99 6.79 -19.69
C LYS A 574 23.11 7.14 -18.70
N ASP A 575 22.75 7.65 -17.53
CA ASP A 575 23.69 7.96 -16.44
C ASP A 575 23.13 7.50 -15.10
N ARG A 576 23.59 6.34 -14.63
CA ARG A 576 23.18 5.76 -13.35
C ARG A 576 23.60 6.58 -12.12
N ARG A 577 24.41 7.64 -12.30
CA ARG A 577 24.83 8.58 -11.24
C ARG A 577 23.93 9.82 -11.16
N LEU A 578 22.84 9.85 -11.93
CA LEU A 578 21.87 10.92 -11.89
C LEU A 578 21.10 10.88 -10.56
N ILE A 579 21.09 12.01 -9.84
CA ILE A 579 20.32 12.15 -8.59
C ILE A 579 18.94 12.74 -8.90
N HIS A 580 18.90 13.77 -9.74
CA HIS A 580 17.69 14.41 -10.20
C HIS A 580 17.89 14.98 -11.61
N LEU A 581 16.80 15.27 -12.32
CA LEU A 581 16.82 15.65 -13.73
C LEU A 581 17.27 17.09 -14.01
N VAL A 582 17.14 18.03 -13.05
CA VAL A 582 17.49 19.44 -13.27
C VAL A 582 19.01 19.66 -13.14
N GLY A 583 19.61 20.29 -14.15
CA GLY A 583 21.05 20.62 -14.20
C GLY A 583 21.84 20.01 -15.37
N ASN A 584 21.21 19.28 -16.29
CA ASN A 584 21.86 18.85 -17.53
C ASN A 584 21.34 19.72 -18.70
N PRO A 585 21.99 20.85 -19.02
CA PRO A 585 21.81 21.43 -20.34
C PRO A 585 22.32 20.38 -21.33
N ARG A 586 21.47 19.97 -22.27
CA ARG A 586 22.00 19.28 -23.45
C ARG A 586 22.83 20.24 -24.26
#